data_AF-A0A9P6TH76-F1
#
_entry.id   AF-A0A9P6TH76-F1
#
_cell.length_a   1.000
_cell.length_b   1.000
_cell.length_c   1.000
_cell.angle_alpha   90.00
_cell.angle_beta   90.00
_cell.angle_gamma   90.00
#
_symmetry.space_group_name_H-M   'P 1'
#
loop_
_entity.id
_entity.type
_entity.pdbx_description
1 polymer ?
#
loop_
_entity_poly.entity_id
_entity_poly.type
_entity_poly.pdbx_seq_one_letter_code
_entity_poly.pdbx_strand_id
1 'polypeptide(L)'
;MARFNIRNSFRTISQSTTSSYNFQQNRYLSESARSKITKAISSRPVVLFMKGTPTYPQCGFSRAVVQLLDLHSVSPTKLQTYNCLEDSELREGIKEFR
;
A
#
# COMPACT_ATOMS: atom_id res chain seq x y z
N MET A 1 39.45 49.48 21.44
CA MET A 1 38.26 49.24 20.59
C MET A 1 37.20 48.54 21.45
N ALA A 2 36.16 49.29 21.81
CA ALA A 2 35.11 48.86 22.74
C ALA A 2 34.15 47.87 22.05
N ARG A 3 33.82 46.79 22.77
CA ARG A 3 32.87 45.77 22.36
C ARG A 3 31.46 46.33 22.52
N PHE A 4 30.71 46.44 21.43
CA PHE A 4 29.29 46.78 21.46
C PHE A 4 28.48 45.49 21.53
N ASN A 5 27.65 45.37 22.56
CA ASN A 5 26.73 44.27 22.81
C ASN A 5 25.33 44.80 22.51
N ILE A 6 24.57 44.15 21.61
CA ILE A 6 23.14 44.38 21.47
C ILE A 6 22.44 43.06 21.75
N ARG A 7 21.68 43.08 22.85
CA ARG A 7 20.78 42.02 23.31
C ARG A 7 19.50 41.98 22.47
N ASN A 8 18.94 40.78 22.45
CA ASN A 8 17.54 40.39 22.31
C ASN A 8 16.95 40.26 20.89
N SER A 9 16.79 38.99 20.48
CA SER A 9 15.44 38.46 20.31
C SER A 9 15.33 37.06 20.90
N PHE A 10 14.72 37.02 22.08
CA PHE A 10 13.77 36.04 22.58
C PHE A 10 13.93 34.53 22.27
N ARG A 11 14.16 33.81 23.38
CA ARG A 11 13.60 32.51 23.81
C ARG A 11 14.30 31.22 23.34
N THR A 12 15.13 30.74 24.25
CA THR A 12 15.48 29.35 24.54
C THR A 12 14.25 28.48 24.86
N ILE A 13 14.09 27.31 24.21
CA ILE A 13 13.42 26.06 24.69
C ILE A 13 14.06 24.91 23.87
N SER A 14 15.11 24.24 24.36
CA SER A 14 15.11 23.00 25.16
C SER A 14 14.45 21.78 24.49
N GLN A 15 15.29 20.77 24.22
CA GLN A 15 15.01 19.33 24.01
C GLN A 15 13.55 18.89 23.93
N SER A 16 13.14 18.24 22.84
CA SER A 16 12.20 17.12 22.95
C SER A 16 12.07 16.29 21.66
N THR A 17 12.33 15.00 21.85
CA THR A 17 11.78 13.84 21.13
C THR A 17 12.19 13.64 19.68
N THR A 18 13.14 12.72 19.51
CA THR A 18 13.03 11.66 18.50
C THR A 18 11.61 11.12 18.48
N SER A 19 10.74 11.64 17.63
CA SER A 19 9.53 10.92 17.24
C SER A 19 9.94 9.89 16.22
N SER A 20 10.50 8.79 16.72
CA SER A 20 10.43 7.51 16.05
C SER A 20 8.94 7.28 15.80
N TYR A 21 8.45 7.62 14.62
CA TYR A 21 7.13 7.16 14.19
C TYR A 21 7.15 5.65 14.37
N ASN A 22 6.39 5.17 15.34
CA ASN A 22 6.23 3.76 15.65
C ASN A 22 5.88 3.03 14.34
N PHE A 23 6.88 2.38 13.74
CA PHE A 23 6.76 1.61 12.51
C PHE A 23 6.11 0.24 12.76
N GLN A 24 5.26 0.18 13.78
CA GLN A 24 4.37 -0.93 14.08
C GLN A 24 2.96 -0.35 14.14
N GLN A 25 2.48 0.13 12.99
CA GLN A 25 1.05 0.06 12.74
C GLN A 25 0.72 -1.43 12.77
N ASN A 26 0.23 -1.91 13.91
CA ASN A 26 -0.42 -3.20 14.00
C ASN A 26 -1.68 -3.05 13.16
N ARG A 27 -1.56 -3.30 11.85
CA ARG A 27 -2.61 -2.96 10.87
C ARG A 27 -3.72 -4.00 11.04
N TYR A 28 -4.64 -3.71 11.95
CA TYR A 28 -5.85 -4.52 12.10
C TYR A 28 -6.71 -4.34 10.85
N LEU A 29 -6.96 -5.44 10.15
CA LEU A 29 -7.92 -5.50 9.07
C LEU A 29 -9.35 -5.45 9.64
N SER A 30 -10.21 -4.55 9.13
CA SER A 30 -11.61 -4.51 9.54
C SER A 30 -12.36 -5.79 9.11
N GLU A 31 -13.38 -6.19 9.86
CA GLU A 31 -14.17 -7.38 9.51
C GLU A 31 -14.84 -7.25 8.14
N SER A 32 -15.28 -6.04 7.80
CA SER A 32 -15.82 -5.72 6.47
C SER A 32 -14.79 -5.94 5.37
N ALA A 33 -13.57 -5.40 5.52
CA ALA A 33 -12.50 -5.55 4.54
C ALA A 33 -12.06 -7.01 4.41
N ARG A 34 -11.95 -7.74 5.52
CA ARG A 34 -11.68 -9.18 5.52
C ARG A 34 -12.75 -9.94 4.75
N SER A 35 -14.03 -9.70 5.02
CA SER A 35 -15.14 -10.34 4.31
C SER A 35 -15.09 -10.06 2.80
N LYS A 36 -14.81 -8.82 2.39
CA LYS A 36 -14.65 -8.44 0.98
C LYS A 36 -13.51 -9.21 0.30
N ILE A 37 -12.34 -9.26 0.92
CA ILE A 37 -11.17 -9.97 0.38
C ILE A 37 -11.44 -11.47 0.31
N THR A 38 -12.02 -12.07 1.35
CA THR A 38 -12.42 -13.50 1.35
C THR A 38 -13.36 -13.83 0.19
N LYS A 39 -14.36 -12.98 -0.06
CA LYS A 39 -15.26 -13.14 -1.22
C LYS A 39 -14.52 -13.01 -2.54
N ALA A 40 -13.60 -12.05 -2.65
CA ALA A 40 -12.81 -11.82 -3.85
C ALA A 40 -11.93 -13.03 -4.20
N ILE A 41 -11.17 -13.57 -3.23
CA ILE A 41 -10.30 -14.74 -3.44
C ILE A 41 -11.08 -16.04 -3.69
N SER A 42 -12.29 -16.14 -3.15
CA SER A 42 -13.16 -17.31 -3.35
C SER A 42 -13.87 -17.28 -4.69
N SER A 43 -13.77 -16.18 -5.44
CA SER A 43 -14.57 -15.99 -6.64
C SER A 43 -14.10 -16.87 -7.81
N ARG A 44 -12.79 -16.95 -8.03
CA ARG A 44 -12.17 -17.69 -9.14
C ARG A 44 -10.94 -18.47 -8.63
N PRO A 45 -10.54 -19.56 -9.32
CA PRO A 45 -9.35 -20.34 -8.95
C PRO A 45 -8.06 -19.52 -8.92
N VAL A 46 -7.94 -18.52 -9.79
CA VAL A 46 -6.79 -17.62 -9.83
C VAL A 46 -7.28 -16.19 -9.65
N VAL A 47 -6.73 -15.51 -8.64
CA VAL A 47 -7.04 -14.11 -8.36
C VAL A 47 -5.74 -13.30 -8.32
N LEU A 48 -5.70 -12.22 -9.09
CA LEU A 48 -4.56 -11.31 -9.17
C LEU A 48 -4.95 -9.91 -8.69
N PHE A 49 -4.39 -9.51 -7.55
CA PHE A 49 -4.40 -8.13 -7.09
C PHE A 49 -3.21 -7.40 -7.72
N MET A 50 -3.47 -6.39 -8.56
CA MET A 50 -2.43 -5.72 -9.34
C MET A 50 -2.61 -4.20 -9.38
N LYS A 51 -1.59 -3.50 -9.87
CA LYS A 51 -1.64 -2.04 -10.11
C LYS A 51 -1.97 -1.79 -11.58
N GLY A 52 -3.13 -1.19 -11.83
CA GLY A 52 -3.72 -1.07 -13.16
C GLY A 52 -4.58 -2.29 -13.52
N THR A 53 -4.77 -2.52 -14.81
CA THR A 53 -5.54 -3.63 -15.35
C THR A 53 -4.65 -4.54 -16.21
N PRO A 54 -5.10 -5.76 -16.59
CA PRO A 54 -4.33 -6.59 -17.51
C PRO A 54 -4.01 -5.90 -18.85
N THR A 55 -4.93 -5.07 -19.35
CA THR A 55 -4.76 -4.29 -20.57
C THR A 55 -3.86 -3.06 -20.38
N TYR A 56 -3.89 -2.44 -19.19
CA TYR A 56 -3.10 -1.26 -18.84
C TYR A 56 -2.40 -1.44 -17.48
N PRO A 57 -1.31 -2.25 -17.42
CA PRO A 57 -0.56 -2.44 -16.19
C PRO A 57 0.25 -1.19 -15.87
N GLN A 58 0.13 -0.68 -14.65
CA GLN A 58 0.77 0.57 -14.21
C GLN A 58 2.00 0.35 -13.30
N CYS A 59 2.47 -0.89 -13.20
CA CYS A 59 3.67 -1.26 -12.44
C CYS A 59 4.42 -2.38 -13.15
N GLY A 60 5.75 -2.31 -13.20
CA GLY A 60 6.59 -3.31 -13.88
C GLY A 60 6.38 -4.74 -13.36
N PHE A 61 6.20 -4.91 -12.05
CA PHE A 61 5.87 -6.21 -11.45
C PHE A 61 4.51 -6.71 -11.90
N SER A 62 3.48 -5.84 -11.90
CA SER A 62 2.14 -6.21 -12.36
C SER A 62 2.16 -6.62 -13.83
N ARG A 63 2.93 -5.92 -14.68
CA ARG A 63 3.10 -6.30 -16.10
C ARG A 63 3.75 -7.68 -16.25
N ALA A 64 4.81 -7.96 -15.49
CA ALA A 64 5.51 -9.24 -15.55
C ALA A 64 4.62 -10.42 -15.13
N VAL A 65 3.79 -10.24 -14.10
CA VAL A 65 2.85 -11.29 -13.66
C VAL A 65 1.77 -11.55 -14.71
N VAL A 66 1.20 -10.52 -15.33
CA VAL A 66 0.24 -10.69 -16.43
C VAL A 66 0.87 -11.48 -17.59
N GLN A 67 2.07 -11.10 -18.03
CA GLN A 67 2.79 -11.82 -19.07
C GLN A 67 3.07 -13.29 -18.71
N LEU A 68 3.40 -13.56 -17.44
CA LEU A 68 3.62 -14.93 -16.97
C LEU A 68 2.33 -15.76 -17.03
N LEU A 69 1.20 -15.20 -16.59
CA LEU A 69 -0.10 -15.88 -16.66
C LEU A 69 -0.50 -16.16 -18.11
N ASP A 70 -0.22 -15.24 -19.03
CA ASP A 70 -0.45 -15.40 -20.47
C ASP A 70 0.42 -16.53 -21.05
N LEU A 71 1.72 -16.56 -20.70
CA LEU A 71 2.65 -17.62 -21.13
C LEU A 71 2.19 -19.02 -20.66
N HIS A 72 1.62 -19.10 -19.46
CA HIS A 72 1.05 -20.34 -18.93
C HIS A 72 -0.36 -20.64 -19.45
N SER A 73 -0.89 -19.82 -20.37
CA SER A 73 -2.22 -19.99 -20.98
C SER A 73 -3.33 -20.11 -19.94
N VAL A 74 -3.25 -19.32 -18.86
CA VAL A 74 -4.30 -19.28 -17.84
C VAL A 74 -5.58 -18.74 -18.48
N SER A 75 -6.64 -19.56 -18.46
CA SER A 75 -7.90 -19.18 -19.09
C SER A 75 -8.51 -17.92 -18.46
N PRO A 76 -8.96 -16.93 -19.26
CA PRO A 76 -9.61 -15.73 -18.74
C PRO A 76 -10.85 -15.99 -17.87
N THR A 77 -11.52 -17.15 -18.04
CA THR A 77 -12.67 -17.53 -17.22
C THR A 77 -12.28 -17.99 -15.81
N LYS A 78 -11.02 -18.40 -15.62
CA LYS A 78 -10.46 -18.87 -14.34
C LYS A 78 -9.65 -17.80 -13.62
N LEU A 79 -9.37 -16.68 -14.28
CA LEU A 79 -8.61 -15.56 -13.74
C LEU A 79 -9.55 -14.41 -13.41
N GLN A 80 -9.42 -13.86 -12.21
CA GLN A 80 -10.03 -12.59 -11.83
C GLN A 80 -8.95 -11.60 -11.42
N THR A 81 -9.04 -10.37 -11.90
CA THR A 81 -8.09 -9.31 -11.54
C THR A 81 -8.78 -8.17 -10.80
N TYR A 82 -8.06 -7.55 -9.86
CA TYR A 82 -8.52 -6.39 -9.11
C TYR A 82 -7.46 -5.28 -9.15
N ASN A 83 -7.87 -4.06 -9.50
CA ASN A 83 -6.98 -2.89 -9.56
C ASN A 83 -6.86 -2.23 -8.18
N CYS A 84 -5.74 -2.42 -7.50
CA CYS A 84 -5.48 -1.82 -6.18
C CYS A 84 -5.25 -0.30 -6.23
N LEU A 85 -5.17 0.33 -7.40
CA LEU A 85 -5.04 1.79 -7.49
C LEU A 85 -6.38 2.51 -7.38
N GLU A 86 -7.49 1.81 -7.66
CA GLU A 86 -8.85 2.36 -7.61
C GLU A 86 -9.51 2.15 -6.24
N ASP A 87 -9.01 1.20 -5.45
CA ASP A 87 -9.56 0.86 -4.13
C ASP A 87 -8.47 0.86 -3.05
N SER A 88 -8.43 1.96 -2.28
CA SER A 88 -7.49 2.15 -1.16
C SER A 88 -7.75 1.17 0.00
N GLU A 89 -9.01 0.82 0.26
CA GLU A 89 -9.36 -0.13 1.33
C GLU A 89 -8.86 -1.53 0.97
N LEU A 90 -9.06 -1.95 -0.28
CA LEU A 90 -8.54 -3.21 -0.80
C LEU A 90 -7.00 -3.24 -0.81
N ARG A 91 -6.37 -2.14 -1.23
CA ARG A 91 -4.91 -2.03 -1.31
C ARG A 91 -4.23 -2.14 0.04
N GLU A 92 -4.77 -1.50 1.07
CA GLU A 92 -4.22 -1.64 2.42
C GLU A 92 -4.64 -2.97 3.04
N GLY A 93 -5.88 -3.41 2.81
CA GLY A 93 -6.40 -4.63 3.38
C GLY A 93 -5.67 -5.90 2.94
N ILE A 94 -5.30 -6.00 1.65
CA ILE A 94 -4.61 -7.18 1.12
C ILE A 94 -3.20 -7.37 1.71
N LYS A 95 -2.58 -6.30 2.23
CA LYS A 95 -1.27 -6.41 2.88
C LYS A 95 -1.34 -7.09 4.24
N GLU A 96 -2.51 -7.06 4.88
CA GLU A 96 -2.76 -7.61 6.22
C GLU A 96 -3.49 -8.93 6.21
N PHE A 97 -4.08 -9.29 5.07
CA PHE A 97 -4.79 -10.54 4.90
C PHE A 97 -3.81 -11.72 4.95
N ARG A 98 -4.05 -12.67 5.85
CA ARG A 98 -3.27 -13.91 6.06
C ARG A 98 -4.19 -15.10 6.14
#